data_AF-A0A6H9SBZ7-F1
#
_entry.id   AF-A0A6H9SBZ7-F1
#
_cell.length_a   1.000
_cell.length_b   1.000
_cell.length_c   1.000
_cell.angle_alpha   90.00
_cell.angle_beta   90.00
_cell.angle_gamma   90.00
#
_symmetry.space_group_name_H-M   'P 1'
#
loop_
_entity.id
_entity.type
_entity.pdbx_description
1 polymer ?
#
loop_
_entity_poly.entity_id
_entity_poly.type
_entity_poly.pdbx_seq_one_letter_code
_entity_poly.pdbx_strand_id
1 'polypeptide(L)'
;MRSMTAEDYRTASRYAMIRQLLRDAIVNGEVAQGLVLLEAPLAELFGTSRVPVRKALDLLHKEGLISRFDGRGYLVNPKGVEVEPLWLAVTHKQLGLDSSEELVDTRPLGERMFDEIGSALSTC
;
A
#
# COMPACT_ATOMS: atom_id res chain seq x y z
N MET A 1 2.52 -19.39 -9.70
CA MET A 1 2.22 -18.31 -8.75
C MET A 1 1.27 -17.36 -9.48
N ARG A 2 0.01 -17.23 -9.07
CA ARG A 2 -0.97 -16.41 -9.80
C ARG A 2 -0.80 -14.96 -9.37
N SER A 3 -0.22 -14.14 -10.24
CA SER A 3 -0.14 -12.69 -10.04
C SER A 3 -1.56 -12.12 -10.00
N MET A 4 -1.89 -11.39 -8.94
CA MET A 4 -3.17 -10.68 -8.81
C MET A 4 -3.24 -9.56 -9.84
N THR A 5 -4.37 -9.42 -10.53
CA THR A 5 -4.54 -8.44 -11.61
C THR A 5 -4.86 -7.06 -11.05
N ALA A 6 -4.62 -5.99 -11.83
CA ALA A 6 -4.98 -4.61 -11.46
C ALA A 6 -6.49 -4.43 -11.14
N GLU A 7 -7.36 -5.34 -11.60
CA GLU A 7 -8.79 -5.38 -11.27
C GLU A 7 -9.09 -5.89 -9.86
N ASP A 8 -8.31 -6.86 -9.35
CA ASP A 8 -8.44 -7.36 -7.98
C ASP A 8 -8.12 -6.24 -6.95
N TYR A 9 -7.18 -5.35 -7.31
CA TYR A 9 -6.83 -4.17 -6.50
C TYR A 9 -7.92 -3.07 -6.52
N ARG A 10 -8.77 -2.99 -7.55
CA ARG A 10 -9.83 -1.97 -7.66
C ARG A 10 -11.00 -2.20 -6.70
N THR A 11 -11.18 -3.43 -6.21
CA THR A 11 -12.19 -3.78 -5.18
C THR A 11 -11.56 -3.98 -3.79
N ALA A 12 -10.23 -4.07 -3.70
CA ALA A 12 -9.52 -4.24 -2.43
C ALA A 12 -9.56 -2.95 -1.59
N SER A 13 -9.93 -3.07 -0.32
CA SER A 13 -9.85 -1.97 0.64
C SER A 13 -8.44 -1.37 0.66
N ARG A 14 -8.29 -0.04 0.75
CA ARG A 14 -6.98 0.67 0.68
C ARG A 14 -5.88 0.05 1.54
N TYR A 15 -6.21 -0.46 2.74
CA TYR A 15 -5.24 -1.13 3.61
C TYR A 15 -4.70 -2.44 3.02
N ALA A 16 -5.51 -3.16 2.23
CA ALA A 16 -5.11 -4.42 1.61
C ALA A 16 -4.09 -4.20 0.50
N MET A 17 -4.25 -3.15 -0.31
CA MET A 17 -3.25 -2.72 -1.30
C MET A 17 -1.93 -2.34 -0.60
N ILE A 18 -1.98 -1.49 0.42
CA ILE A 18 -0.79 -1.07 1.18
C ILE A 18 -0.07 -2.27 1.79
N ARG A 19 -0.83 -3.18 2.41
CA ARG A 19 -0.29 -4.42 2.98
C ARG A 19 0.41 -5.25 1.91
N GLN A 20 -0.21 -5.42 0.74
CA GLN A 20 0.32 -6.27 -0.31
C GLN A 20 1.64 -5.72 -0.85
N LEU A 21 1.69 -4.41 -1.16
CA LEU A 21 2.91 -3.75 -1.63
C LEU A 21 4.06 -3.84 -0.61
N LEU A 22 3.76 -3.56 0.67
CA LEU A 22 4.76 -3.69 1.74
C LEU A 22 5.23 -5.14 1.93
N ARG A 23 4.30 -6.10 1.86
CA ARG A 23 4.63 -7.53 1.96
C ARG A 23 5.57 -7.95 0.85
N ASP A 24 5.24 -7.59 -0.39
CA ASP A 24 6.03 -7.98 -1.55
C ASP A 24 7.43 -7.37 -1.48
N ALA A 25 7.54 -6.09 -1.12
CA ALA A 25 8.83 -5.44 -0.89
C ALA A 25 9.67 -6.13 0.21
N ILE A 26 9.06 -6.56 1.32
CA ILE A 26 9.75 -7.27 2.41
C ILE A 26 10.20 -8.66 1.96
N VAL A 27 9.31 -9.43 1.33
CA VAL A 27 9.58 -10.81 0.92
C VAL A 27 10.62 -10.88 -0.20
N ASN A 28 10.60 -9.91 -1.12
CA ASN A 28 11.58 -9.80 -2.20
C ASN A 28 12.92 -9.20 -1.75
N GLY A 29 13.00 -8.67 -0.52
CA GLY A 29 14.21 -8.03 0.02
C GLY A 29 14.50 -6.64 -0.56
N GLU A 30 13.49 -5.97 -1.11
CA GLU A 30 13.58 -4.60 -1.64
C GLU A 30 13.69 -3.55 -0.50
N VAL A 31 13.23 -3.93 0.69
CA VAL A 31 13.45 -3.19 1.94
C VAL A 31 14.40 -3.94 2.86
N ALA A 32 15.29 -3.18 3.52
CA ALA A 32 16.30 -3.74 4.39
C ALA A 32 15.68 -4.32 5.68
N GLN A 33 16.21 -5.46 6.13
CA GLN A 33 15.98 -5.94 7.49
C GLN A 33 16.44 -4.86 8.50
N GLY A 34 15.60 -4.56 9.48
CA GLY A 34 15.83 -3.48 10.45
C GLY A 34 15.25 -2.13 10.04
N LEU A 35 14.73 -1.98 8.83
CA LEU A 35 14.09 -0.74 8.40
C LEU A 35 12.92 -0.37 9.32
N VAL A 36 12.93 0.87 9.82
CA VAL A 36 11.83 1.41 10.64
C VAL A 36 10.67 1.85 9.75
N LEU A 37 9.50 1.29 9.99
CA LEU A 37 8.24 1.63 9.35
C LEU A 37 7.37 2.44 10.30
N LEU A 38 7.02 3.66 9.87
CA LEU A 38 6.22 4.62 10.62
C LEU A 38 4.92 4.92 9.87
N GLU A 39 3.82 5.12 10.61
CA GLU A 39 2.51 5.38 10.00
C GLU A 39 2.47 6.69 9.20
N ALA A 40 3.07 7.76 9.70
CA ALA A 40 2.97 9.08 9.07
C ALA A 40 3.73 9.15 7.73
N PRO A 41 5.02 8.77 7.64
CA PRO A 41 5.74 8.74 6.37
C PRO A 41 5.11 7.78 5.35
N LEU A 42 4.62 6.62 5.78
CA LEU A 42 3.93 5.70 4.88
C LEU A 42 2.59 6.26 4.40
N ALA A 43 1.84 6.96 5.25
CA ALA A 43 0.59 7.60 4.86
C ALA A 43 0.82 8.69 3.80
N GLU A 44 1.88 9.49 3.97
CA GLU A 44 2.32 10.47 2.98
C GLU A 44 2.74 9.80 1.67
N LEU A 45 3.56 8.73 1.74
CA LEU A 45 4.02 7.97 0.58
C LEU A 45 2.87 7.35 -0.23
N PHE A 46 1.83 6.84 0.44
CA PHE A 46 0.67 6.23 -0.20
C PHE A 46 -0.48 7.20 -0.49
N GLY A 47 -0.31 8.51 -0.21
CA GLY A 47 -1.35 9.52 -0.40
C GLY A 47 -2.66 9.18 0.31
N THR A 48 -2.59 8.75 1.57
CA THR A 48 -3.76 8.29 2.34
C THR A 48 -3.71 8.74 3.80
N SER A 49 -4.72 8.38 4.61
CA SER A 49 -4.72 8.64 6.04
C SER A 49 -3.95 7.57 6.82
N ARG A 50 -3.63 7.82 8.09
CA ARG A 50 -2.89 6.86 8.93
C ARG A 50 -3.69 5.60 9.27
N VAL A 51 -5.02 5.64 9.20
CA VAL A 51 -5.91 4.53 9.56
C VAL A 51 -5.68 3.28 8.69
N PRO A 52 -5.73 3.34 7.34
CA PRO A 52 -5.45 2.19 6.49
C PRO A 52 -3.99 1.72 6.60
N VAL A 53 -3.03 2.62 6.80
CA VAL A 53 -1.62 2.27 7.00
C VAL A 53 -1.43 1.46 8.28
N ARG A 54 -1.97 1.94 9.41
CA ARG A 54 -1.92 1.23 10.68
C ARG A 54 -2.52 -0.17 10.57
N LYS A 55 -3.68 -0.29 9.92
CA LYS A 55 -4.32 -1.60 9.69
C LYS A 55 -3.44 -2.53 8.84
N ALA A 56 -2.77 -2.00 7.82
CA ALA A 56 -1.84 -2.78 7.00
C ALA A 56 -0.64 -3.27 7.83
N LEU A 57 -0.01 -2.38 8.61
CA LEU A 57 1.11 -2.72 9.49
C LEU A 57 0.71 -3.73 10.56
N ASP A 58 -0.47 -3.59 11.16
CA ASP A 58 -0.97 -4.56 12.15
C ASP A 58 -1.14 -5.97 11.55
N LEU A 59 -1.55 -6.07 10.28
CA LEU A 59 -1.65 -7.36 9.59
C LEU A 59 -0.27 -7.94 9.27
N LEU A 60 0.67 -7.13 8.78
CA LEU A 60 2.06 -7.57 8.53
C LEU A 60 2.75 -8.03 9.81
N HIS A 61 2.47 -7.38 10.94
CA HIS A 61 2.97 -7.79 12.25
C HIS A 61 2.41 -9.14 12.68
N LYS A 62 1.10 -9.37 12.49
CA LYS A 62 0.48 -10.67 12.75
C LYS A 62 1.06 -11.79 11.88
N GLU A 63 1.54 -11.45 10.69
CA GLU A 63 2.22 -12.38 9.78
C GLU A 63 3.70 -12.62 10.14
N GLY A 64 4.25 -11.90 11.12
CA GLY A 64 5.65 -12.03 11.53
C GLY A 64 6.65 -11.40 10.56
N LEU A 65 6.20 -10.57 9.61
CA LEU A 65 7.07 -9.89 8.65
C LEU A 65 7.74 -8.65 9.26
N ILE A 66 7.09 -8.04 10.24
CA ILE A 66 7.57 -6.87 10.96
C ILE A 66 7.36 -7.08 12.47
N SER A 67 8.18 -6.46 13.30
CA SER A 67 8.07 -6.49 14.76
C SER A 67 7.85 -5.10 15.34
N ARG A 68 7.17 -4.99 16.48
CA ARG A 68 7.02 -3.70 17.18
C ARG A 68 8.39 -3.14 17.58
N PHE A 69 8.52 -1.82 17.52
CA PHE A 69 9.73 -1.11 17.93
C PHE A 69 9.39 0.01 18.91
N ASP A 70 9.72 -0.20 20.19
CA ASP A 70 9.56 0.76 21.30
C ASP A 70 8.21 1.52 21.34
N GLY A 71 7.13 0.94 20.80
CA GLY A 71 5.85 1.63 20.61
C GLY A 71 5.88 2.81 19.62
N ARG A 72 7.02 3.10 18.98
CA ARG A 72 7.22 4.20 18.02
C ARG A 72 6.93 3.82 16.58
N GLY A 73 6.86 2.52 16.29
CA GLY A 73 6.56 2.00 14.96
C GLY A 73 6.81 0.51 14.86
N TYR A 74 7.30 0.10 13.69
CA TYR A 74 7.64 -1.28 13.38
C TYR A 74 9.03 -1.39 12.75
N LEU A 75 9.64 -2.57 12.85
CA LEU A 75 10.88 -2.93 12.18
C LEU A 75 10.62 -4.05 11.19
N VAL A 76 11.20 -3.97 10.00
CA VAL A 76 11.25 -5.10 9.07
C VAL A 76 12.07 -6.23 9.71
N ASN A 77 11.41 -7.32 10.07
CA ASN A 77 12.03 -8.44 10.78
C ASN A 77 11.39 -9.79 10.42
N PRO A 78 11.43 -10.19 9.13
CA PRO A 78 10.82 -11.45 8.70
C PRO A 78 11.50 -12.70 9.28
N LYS A 79 12.72 -12.55 9.85
CA LYS A 79 13.48 -13.62 10.48
C LYS A 79 13.21 -13.77 11.99
N GLY A 80 12.52 -12.81 12.61
CA GLY A 80 12.22 -12.84 14.05
C GLY A 80 13.46 -12.83 14.96
N VAL A 81 14.57 -12.27 14.49
CA VAL A 81 15.82 -12.17 15.27
C VAL A 81 15.96 -10.76 15.86
N GLU A 82 16.92 -10.55 16.75
CA GLU A 82 17.28 -9.19 17.18
C GLU A 82 17.89 -8.43 16.00
N VAL A 83 17.41 -7.21 15.76
CA VAL A 83 17.82 -6.39 14.62
C VAL A 83 17.96 -4.94 15.05
N GLU A 84 19.07 -4.32 14.66
CA GLU A 84 19.29 -2.88 14.85
C GLU A 84 18.34 -2.03 13.98
N PRO A 85 17.79 -0.93 14.52
CA PRO A 85 16.89 -0.06 13.78
C PRO A 85 17.63 0.75 12.71
N LEU A 86 17.14 0.68 11.48
CA LEU A 86 17.60 1.43 10.32
C LEU A 86 16.60 2.53 9.98
N TRP A 87 17.02 3.77 10.20
CA TRP A 87 16.25 4.98 9.89
C TRP A 87 16.50 5.42 8.45
N LEU A 88 16.07 4.59 7.50
CA LEU A 88 16.16 4.90 6.07
C LEU A 88 14.80 5.37 5.56
N ALA A 89 14.81 6.30 4.61
CA ALA A 89 13.58 6.71 3.94
C ALA A 89 13.10 5.60 3.00
N VAL A 90 11.81 5.27 3.05
CA VAL A 90 11.18 4.37 2.08
C VAL A 90 10.78 5.17 0.86
N THR A 91 11.22 4.72 -0.30
CA THR A 91 10.93 5.38 -1.58
C THR A 91 9.84 4.65 -2.37
N HIS A 92 9.16 5.37 -3.27
CA HIS A 92 8.18 4.81 -4.19
C HIS A 92 8.73 3.59 -4.95
N LYS A 93 9.97 3.71 -5.43
CA LYS A 93 10.72 2.64 -6.12
C LYS A 93 10.81 1.34 -5.34
N GLN A 94 11.10 1.42 -4.04
CA GLN A 94 11.24 0.25 -3.18
C GLN A 94 9.91 -0.44 -2.88
N LEU A 95 8.79 0.22 -3.17
CA LEU A 95 7.44 -0.35 -3.02
C LEU A 95 6.79 -0.64 -4.37
N GLY A 96 7.56 -0.60 -5.47
CA GLY A 96 7.03 -0.83 -6.82
C GLY A 96 6.01 0.22 -7.28
N LEU A 97 6.05 1.44 -6.72
CA LEU A 97 5.15 2.55 -7.07
C LEU A 97 5.66 3.37 -8.28
N ASP A 98 6.73 2.93 -8.92
CA ASP A 98 7.29 3.53 -10.13
C ASP A 98 6.56 3.00 -11.36
N SER A 99 5.47 3.64 -11.78
CA SER A 99 5.15 3.85 -13.21
C SER A 99 3.84 4.62 -13.36
N SER A 100 3.98 5.74 -14.04
CA SER A 100 2.98 6.71 -14.50
C SER A 100 2.09 6.19 -15.63
N GLU A 101 1.36 5.08 -15.44
CA GLU A 101 0.31 4.69 -16.40
C GLU A 101 -1.07 5.12 -15.89
N GLU A 102 -1.36 6.39 -16.14
CA GLU A 102 -2.60 6.88 -16.76
C GLU A 102 -3.95 6.56 -16.08
N LEU A 103 -4.52 7.64 -15.50
CA LEU A 103 -5.92 7.88 -15.15
C LEU A 103 -6.52 7.09 -13.96
N VAL A 104 -6.19 7.53 -12.74
CA VAL A 104 -7.22 7.53 -11.70
C VAL A 104 -8.09 8.77 -11.93
N ASP A 105 -9.14 8.62 -12.73
CA ASP A 105 -10.28 9.53 -12.69
C ASP A 105 -10.84 9.49 -11.26
N THR A 106 -10.54 10.53 -10.49
CA THR A 106 -10.90 10.66 -9.07
C THR A 106 -12.33 11.14 -8.84
N ARG A 107 -13.11 11.32 -9.91
CA ARG A 107 -14.54 11.62 -9.79
C ARG A 107 -15.27 10.48 -9.07
N PRO A 108 -16.23 10.78 -8.18
CA PRO A 108 -17.07 9.77 -7.56
C PRO A 108 -17.72 8.86 -8.60
N LEU A 109 -17.81 7.55 -8.31
CA LEU A 109 -18.40 6.53 -9.20
C LEU A 109 -19.76 6.96 -9.79
N GLY A 110 -20.57 7.71 -9.02
CA GLY A 110 -21.87 8.23 -9.43
C GLY A 110 -21.82 9.28 -10.55
N GLU A 111 -20.74 10.05 -10.70
CA GLU A 111 -20.59 11.02 -11.80
C GLU A 111 -20.34 10.34 -13.15
N ARG A 112 -19.87 9.08 -13.15
CA ARG A 112 -19.54 8.34 -14.39
C ARG A 112 -20.74 7.65 -15.03
N MET A 113 -21.80 7.34 -14.28
CA MET A 113 -22.98 6.66 -14.83
C MET A 113 -23.88 7.57 -15.70
N PHE A 114 -23.69 8.89 -15.65
CA PHE A 114 -24.55 9.82 -16.40
C PHE A 114 -24.03 10.16 -17.81
N ASP A 115 -22.74 10.04 -18.07
CA ASP A 115 -22.19 10.31 -19.41
C ASP A 115 -22.48 9.17 -20.41
N GLU A 116 -22.67 7.94 -19.92
CA GLU A 116 -22.99 6.80 -20.78
C GLU A 116 -24.49 6.69 -21.11
N ILE A 117 -25.36 7.29 -20.29
CA ILE A 117 -26.82 7.32 -20.52
C ILE A 117 -27.25 8.61 -21.25
N GLY A 118 -26.53 9.72 -21.09
CA GLY A 118 -26.84 10.99 -21.76
C GLY A 118 -26.60 11.00 -23.28
N SER A 119 -25.66 10.20 -23.77
CA SER A 119 -25.36 10.11 -25.21
C SER A 119 -26.35 9.21 -25.99
N ALA A 120 -27.02 8.27 -25.30
CA ALA A 120 -27.98 7.36 -25.91
C ALA A 120 -29.43 7.89 -25.94
N LEU A 121 -29.74 9.01 -25.27
CA LEU A 121 -31.09 9.60 -25.24
C LEU A 121 -31.20 10.98 -25.89
N SER A 122 -30.14 11.48 -26.53
CA SER A 122 -30.17 12.74 -27.27
C SER A 122 -30.06 12.57 -28.79
N THR A 123 -30.58 11.45 -29.31
CA THR A 123 -30.92 11.32 -30.74
C THR A 123 -32.35 10.80 -30.85
N CYS A 124 -33.33 11.68 -30.65
CA CYS A 124 -34.69 11.62 -31.17
C CYS A 124 -35.25 13.04 -31.19
#